data_AF-A0A840IJ02-F1
#
_entry.id   AF-A0A840IJ02-F1
#
_cell.length_a   1.000
_cell.length_b   1.000
_cell.length_c   1.000
_cell.angle_alpha   90.00
_cell.angle_beta   90.00
_cell.angle_gamma   90.00
#
_symmetry.space_group_name_H-M   'P 1'
#
loop_
_entity.id
_entity.type
_entity.pdbx_description
1 polymer ?
#
loop_
_entity_poly.entity_id
_entity_poly.type
_entity_poly.pdbx_seq_one_letter_code
_entity_poly.pdbx_strand_id
1 'polypeptide(L)'
;MTTVAGLETNTLVDGFFHVATWLLVVAGTTLAVRAWQQGRLAPPWRVHVGLLLAGWGAFNLVEGLIDHQLLGIHHVRDDLGGPLGWDLAFLASGVVLLAGGLALARGGAAPAGRPAPGSVGD
;
A
#
# COMPACT_ATOMS: atom_id res chain seq x y z
N MET A 1 -5.36 -20.23 -20.96
CA MET A 1 -3.94 -20.03 -20.63
C MET A 1 -3.16 -21.36 -20.53
N THR A 2 -3.45 -22.38 -21.36
CA THR A 2 -2.81 -23.71 -21.25
C THR A 2 -1.86 -24.02 -22.41
N THR A 3 -1.71 -23.09 -23.35
CA THR A 3 -0.74 -23.20 -24.45
C THR A 3 0.59 -22.59 -24.04
N VAL A 4 1.69 -23.06 -24.62
CA VAL A 4 3.05 -22.53 -24.38
C VAL A 4 3.09 -21.02 -24.63
N ALA A 5 2.58 -20.57 -25.78
CA ALA A 5 2.53 -19.14 -26.12
C ALA A 5 1.70 -18.30 -25.11
N GLY A 6 0.63 -18.88 -24.55
CA GLY A 6 -0.17 -18.21 -23.52
C GLY A 6 0.57 -18.04 -22.20
N LEU A 7 1.31 -19.06 -21.78
CA LEU A 7 2.17 -19.01 -20.60
C LEU A 7 3.32 -18.01 -20.79
N GLU A 8 3.98 -18.02 -21.95
CA GLU A 8 5.04 -17.06 -22.29
C GLU A 8 4.56 -15.60 -22.21
N THR A 9 3.36 -15.33 -22.76
CA THR A 9 2.76 -14.00 -22.70
C THR A 9 2.45 -13.58 -21.26
N ASN A 10 1.89 -14.49 -20.45
CA ASN A 10 1.59 -14.22 -19.05
C ASN A 10 2.87 -13.94 -18.25
N THR A 11 3.90 -14.77 -18.40
CA THR A 11 5.20 -14.57 -17.74
C THR A 11 5.89 -13.28 -18.17
N LEU A 12 5.78 -12.89 -19.45
CA LEU A 12 6.35 -11.64 -19.95
C LEU A 12 5.68 -10.43 -19.31
N VAL A 13 4.35 -10.40 -19.28
CA VAL A 13 3.57 -9.31 -18.67
C VAL A 13 3.82 -9.24 -17.16
N ASP A 14 3.88 -10.40 -16.49
CA ASP A 14 4.24 -10.49 -15.08
C ASP A 14 5.65 -9.95 -14.82
N GLY A 15 6.62 -10.24 -15.70
CA GLY A 15 7.96 -9.68 -15.63
C GLY A 15 7.98 -8.15 -15.72
N PHE A 16 7.20 -7.55 -16.62
CA PHE A 16 7.09 -6.09 -16.72
C PHE A 16 6.43 -5.48 -15.48
N PHE A 17 5.38 -6.11 -14.95
CA PHE A 17 4.75 -5.71 -13.70
C PHE A 17 5.76 -5.74 -12.55
N HIS A 18 6.57 -6.80 -12.43
CA HIS A 18 7.64 -6.92 -11.44
C HIS A 18 8.70 -5.83 -11.59
N VAL A 19 9.13 -5.52 -12.81
CA VAL A 19 10.08 -4.41 -13.03
C VAL A 19 9.47 -3.09 -12.56
N ALA A 20 8.21 -2.81 -12.90
CA ALA A 20 7.53 -1.61 -12.45
C ALA A 20 7.43 -1.53 -10.91
N THR A 21 7.06 -2.62 -10.25
CA THR A 21 6.99 -2.65 -8.77
C THR A 21 8.36 -2.51 -8.12
N TRP A 22 9.41 -3.13 -8.67
CA TRP A 22 10.79 -2.93 -8.19
C TRP A 22 11.25 -1.47 -8.35
N LEU A 23 10.93 -0.81 -9.45
CA LEU A 23 11.23 0.61 -9.64
C LEU A 23 10.52 1.48 -8.59
N LEU A 24 9.25 1.19 -8.27
CA LEU A 24 8.51 1.88 -7.21
C LEU A 24 9.14 1.65 -5.83
N VAL A 25 9.56 0.43 -5.52
CA VAL A 25 10.27 0.10 -4.28
C VAL A 25 11.58 0.88 -4.17
N VAL A 26 12.43 0.84 -5.22
CA VAL A 26 13.70 1.56 -5.24
C VAL A 26 13.47 3.07 -5.09
N ALA A 27 12.50 3.64 -5.80
CA ALA A 27 12.17 5.06 -5.69
C ALA A 27 11.69 5.42 -4.28
N GLY A 28 10.73 4.66 -3.74
CA GLY A 28 10.18 4.86 -2.39
C GLY A 28 11.25 4.78 -1.31
N THR A 29 12.10 3.75 -1.34
CA THR A 29 13.21 3.59 -0.39
C THR A 29 14.25 4.70 -0.53
N THR A 30 14.61 5.09 -1.75
CA THR A 30 15.57 6.18 -1.99
C THR A 30 15.04 7.51 -1.44
N LEU A 31 13.75 7.80 -1.67
CA LEU A 31 13.10 9.00 -1.15
C LEU A 31 13.01 8.97 0.39
N ALA A 32 12.70 7.82 0.98
CA ALA A 32 12.66 7.65 2.43
C ALA A 32 14.04 7.85 3.06
N VAL A 33 15.10 7.23 2.51
CA VAL A 33 16.48 7.41 2.97
C VAL A 33 16.92 8.87 2.85
N ARG A 34 16.63 9.53 1.73
CA ARG A 34 16.93 10.96 1.55
C ARG A 34 16.20 11.84 2.55
N ALA A 35 14.93 11.57 2.81
CA ALA A 35 14.16 12.31 3.81
C ALA A 35 14.72 12.09 5.22
N TRP A 36 15.16 10.88 5.55
CA TRP A 36 15.79 10.55 6.82
C TRP A 36 17.13 11.28 7.00
N GLN A 37 18.02 11.21 6.00
CA GLN A 37 19.31 11.92 6.00
C GLN A 37 19.16 13.44 6.13
N GLN A 38 18.04 13.99 5.65
CA GLN A 38 17.73 15.43 5.72
C GLN A 38 16.94 15.81 6.98
N GLY A 39 16.77 14.88 7.93
CA GLY A 39 16.04 15.12 9.19
C GLY A 39 14.54 15.33 9.03
N ARG A 40 13.98 15.11 7.83
CA ARG A 40 12.54 15.23 7.53
C ARG A 40 11.75 13.97 7.86
N LEU A 41 12.45 12.85 8.02
CA LEU A 41 11.92 11.58 8.51
C LEU A 41 12.45 11.38 9.94
N ALA A 42 11.77 11.96 10.92
CA ALA A 42 12.08 11.78 12.34
C ALA A 42 10.93 11.01 13.01
N PRO A 43 11.19 10.28 14.11
CA PRO A 43 10.12 9.70 14.92
C PRO A 43 9.01 10.73 15.22
N PRO A 44 7.73 10.32 15.25
CA PRO A 44 7.29 8.93 15.35
C PRO A 44 7.10 8.21 14.00
N TRP A 45 7.59 6.96 13.92
CA TRP A 45 7.48 6.08 12.74
C TRP A 45 6.03 5.71 12.35
N ARG A 46 5.06 6.03 13.23
CA ARG A 46 3.63 5.79 13.05
C ARG A 46 3.10 6.36 11.73
N VAL A 47 3.56 7.54 11.33
CA VAL A 47 3.13 8.16 10.06
C VAL A 47 3.56 7.31 8.86
N HIS A 48 4.81 6.84 8.86
CA HIS A 48 5.36 6.05 7.77
C HIS A 48 4.72 4.65 7.70
N VAL A 49 4.52 4.00 8.84
CA VAL A 49 3.77 2.72 8.91
C VAL A 49 2.33 2.92 8.42
N GLY A 50 1.68 4.00 8.84
CA GLY A 50 0.33 4.32 8.38
C GLY A 50 0.25 4.49 6.86
N LEU A 51 1.19 5.20 6.26
CA LEU A 51 1.25 5.38 4.81
C LEU A 51 1.59 4.08 4.06
N LEU A 52 2.46 3.22 4.61
CA LEU A 52 2.74 1.90 4.05
C LEU A 52 1.48 1.01 4.05
N LEU A 53 0.76 0.95 5.17
CA LEU A 53 -0.50 0.21 5.27
C LEU A 53 -1.56 0.78 4.32
N ALA A 54 -1.63 2.11 4.20
CA ALA A 54 -2.54 2.76 3.28
C ALA A 54 -2.23 2.40 1.81
N GLY A 55 -0.96 2.43 1.42
CA GLY A 55 -0.51 2.00 0.10
C GLY A 55 -0.82 0.54 -0.19
N TRP A 56 -0.60 -0.36 0.78
CA TRP A 56 -0.95 -1.77 0.65
C TRP A 56 -2.46 -1.96 0.47
N GLY A 57 -3.28 -1.32 1.32
CA GLY A 57 -4.73 -1.38 1.20
C GLY A 57 -5.23 -0.88 -0.17
N ALA A 58 -4.69 0.24 -0.65
CA ALA A 58 -5.01 0.76 -1.97
C ALA A 58 -4.64 -0.21 -3.11
N PHE A 59 -3.47 -0.86 -3.02
CA PHE A 59 -3.06 -1.88 -3.98
C PHE A 59 -4.05 -3.05 -4.02
N ASN A 60 -4.41 -3.62 -2.87
CA ASN A 60 -5.38 -4.72 -2.79
C ASN A 60 -6.75 -4.34 -3.37
N LEU A 61 -7.20 -3.08 -3.18
CA LEU A 61 -8.46 -2.62 -3.75
C LEU A 61 -8.41 -2.51 -5.27
N VAL A 62 -7.30 -2.02 -5.82
CA VAL A 62 -7.11 -1.90 -7.28
C VAL A 62 -7.02 -3.28 -7.91
N GLU A 63 -6.17 -4.16 -7.36
CA GLU A 63 -5.98 -5.54 -7.84
C GLU A 63 -7.29 -6.33 -7.72
N GLY A 64 -7.92 -6.36 -6.54
CA GLY A 64 -9.15 -7.11 -6.35
C GLY A 64 -10.32 -6.58 -7.20
N LEU A 65 -10.41 -5.27 -7.45
CA LEU A 65 -11.46 -4.72 -8.31
C LEU A 65 -11.21 -5.04 -9.78
N ILE A 66 -9.98 -4.86 -10.26
CA ILE A 66 -9.64 -5.05 -11.66
C ILE A 66 -9.59 -6.54 -11.99
N ASP A 67 -8.78 -7.31 -11.27
CA ASP A 67 -8.45 -8.68 -11.66
C ASP A 67 -9.53 -9.68 -11.22
N HIS A 68 -10.15 -9.50 -10.04
CA HIS A 68 -11.18 -10.41 -9.55
C HIS A 68 -12.59 -10.06 -10.04
N GLN A 69 -12.96 -8.77 -10.04
CA GLN A 69 -14.35 -8.36 -10.33
C GLN A 69 -14.58 -7.94 -11.78
N LEU A 70 -13.70 -7.10 -12.34
CA LEU A 70 -13.89 -6.56 -13.69
C LEU A 70 -13.42 -7.52 -14.79
N LEU A 71 -12.22 -8.08 -14.62
CA LEU A 71 -11.62 -8.99 -15.58
C LEU A 71 -11.95 -10.45 -15.27
N GLY A 72 -12.13 -10.81 -14.00
CA GLY A 72 -12.41 -12.19 -13.58
C GLY A 72 -11.31 -13.16 -14.00
N ILE A 73 -10.06 -12.70 -14.02
CA ILE A 73 -8.89 -13.47 -14.47
C ILE A 73 -8.15 -14.12 -13.31
N HIS A 74 -8.43 -13.69 -12.08
CA HIS A 74 -7.88 -14.25 -10.86
C HIS A 74 -8.94 -14.22 -9.77
N HIS A 75 -9.09 -15.31 -9.02
CA HIS A 75 -9.86 -15.31 -7.79
C HIS A 75 -8.98 -15.82 -6.64
N VAL A 76 -9.26 -15.34 -5.43
CA VAL A 76 -8.51 -15.72 -4.22
C VAL A 76 -8.50 -17.23 -4.00
N ARG A 77 -9.58 -17.92 -4.42
CA ARG A 77 -9.75 -19.37 -4.36
C ARG A 77 -10.16 -19.93 -5.72
N ASP A 78 -9.31 -19.71 -6.71
CA ASP A 78 -9.44 -20.32 -8.04
C ASP A 78 -9.52 -21.86 -7.98
N ASP A 79 -8.87 -22.48 -6.99
CA ASP A 79 -8.90 -23.92 -6.75
C ASP A 79 -10.30 -24.46 -6.38
N LEU A 80 -11.19 -23.59 -5.90
CA LEU A 80 -12.58 -23.90 -5.57
C LEU A 80 -13.57 -23.38 -6.61
N GLY A 81 -13.10 -22.92 -7.77
CA GLY A 81 -13.93 -22.34 -8.82
C GLY A 81 -14.31 -20.87 -8.60
N GLY A 82 -13.50 -20.12 -7.84
CA GLY A 82 -13.67 -18.68 -7.63
C GLY A 82 -14.91 -18.26 -6.84
N PRO A 83 -15.15 -18.75 -5.59
CA PRO A 83 -16.29 -18.29 -4.82
C PRO A 83 -16.18 -16.80 -4.45
N LEU A 84 -17.18 -16.01 -4.85
CA LEU A 84 -17.23 -14.54 -4.67
C LEU A 84 -16.93 -14.07 -3.23
N GLY A 85 -17.31 -14.84 -2.22
CA GLY A 85 -17.09 -14.48 -0.82
C GLY A 85 -15.62 -14.26 -0.46
N TRP A 86 -14.69 -14.98 -1.10
CA TRP A 86 -13.25 -14.81 -0.86
C TRP A 86 -12.71 -13.51 -1.47
N ASP A 87 -13.17 -13.15 -2.66
CA ASP A 87 -12.77 -11.89 -3.30
C ASP A 87 -13.33 -10.68 -2.55
N LEU A 88 -14.57 -10.78 -2.05
CA LEU A 88 -15.16 -9.75 -1.19
C LEU A 88 -14.40 -9.59 0.13
N ALA A 89 -13.97 -10.71 0.74
CA ALA A 89 -13.13 -10.66 1.95
C ALA A 89 -11.77 -10.01 1.67
N PHE A 90 -11.18 -10.28 0.50
CA PHE A 90 -9.95 -9.65 0.06
C PHE A 90 -10.12 -8.13 -0.14
N LEU A 91 -11.17 -7.68 -0.83
CA LEU A 91 -11.51 -6.26 -0.95
C LEU A 91 -11.74 -5.60 0.41
N ALA A 92 -12.49 -6.26 1.30
CA ALA A 92 -12.73 -5.76 2.66
C ALA A 92 -11.42 -5.59 3.44
N SER A 93 -10.47 -6.52 3.31
CA SER A 93 -9.14 -6.39 3.91
C SER A 93 -8.39 -5.16 3.38
N GLY A 94 -8.51 -4.88 2.08
CA GLY A 94 -7.95 -3.67 1.44
C GLY A 94 -8.53 -2.39 2.02
N VAL A 95 -9.86 -2.32 2.22
CA VAL A 95 -10.53 -1.18 2.87
C VAL A 95 -10.01 -0.99 4.30
N VAL A 96 -9.90 -2.06 5.07
CA VAL A 96 -9.41 -2.00 6.46
C VAL A 96 -7.97 -1.50 6.52
N LEU A 97 -7.09 -2.03 5.67
CA LEU A 97 -5.69 -1.57 5.57
C LEU A 97 -5.60 -0.11 5.17
N LEU A 98 -6.39 0.31 4.17
CA LEU A 98 -6.41 1.69 3.68
C LEU A 98 -6.89 2.66 4.76
N ALA A 99 -8.06 2.40 5.34
CA ALA A 99 -8.66 3.26 6.35
C ALA A 99 -7.81 3.29 7.64
N GLY A 100 -7.36 2.12 8.11
CA GLY A 100 -6.52 1.99 9.30
C GLY A 100 -5.15 2.66 9.11
N GLY A 101 -4.53 2.50 7.94
CA GLY A 101 -3.28 3.16 7.59
C GLY A 101 -3.40 4.68 7.58
N LEU A 102 -4.46 5.22 6.95
CA LEU A 102 -4.72 6.66 6.94
C LEU A 102 -5.02 7.21 8.35
N ALA A 103 -5.78 6.48 9.16
CA ALA A 103 -6.05 6.86 10.55
C ALA A 103 -4.76 6.89 11.39
N LEU A 104 -3.91 5.87 11.25
CA LEU A 104 -2.62 5.80 11.93
C LEU A 104 -1.69 6.95 11.51
N ALA A 105 -1.68 7.29 10.22
CA ALA A 105 -0.88 8.38 9.69
C ALA A 105 -1.34 9.74 10.23
N ARG A 106 -2.65 9.97 10.35
CA ARG A 106 -3.23 11.21 10.90
C ARG A 106 -2.98 11.36 12.40
N GLY A 107 -3.03 10.27 13.16
CA GLY A 107 -2.80 10.29 14.61
C GLY A 107 -1.35 10.51 15.06
N GLY A 108 -0.38 10.51 14.13
CA GLY A 108 1.04 10.78 14.38
C GLY A 108 1.44 12.25 14.19
N ALA A 109 0.62 13.05 13.52
CA ALA A 109 0.83 14.48 13.30
C ALA A 109 0.20 15.30 14.45
N ALA A 110 0.69 15.14 15.67
CA ALA A 110 0.33 16.08 16.73
C ALA A 110 0.92 17.47 16.40
N PRO A 111 0.17 18.58 16.59
CA PRO A 111 0.68 19.92 16.31
C PRO A 111 1.93 20.18 17.14
N ALA A 112 3.02 20.59 16.48
CA ALA A 112 4.18 21.14 17.18
C ALA A 112 3.70 22.25 18.13
N GLY A 113 4.19 22.18 19.38
CA GLY A 113 3.68 22.84 20.57
C GLY A 113 3.08 24.24 20.38
N ARG A 114 1.93 24.46 21.03
CA ARG A 114 1.55 25.81 21.47
C ARG A 114 2.67 26.28 22.41
N PRO A 115 3.35 27.41 22.14
CA PRO A 115 4.33 27.96 23.07
C PRO A 115 3.63 28.25 24.40
N ALA A 116 4.22 27.82 25.51
CA ALA A 116 3.77 28.24 26.83
C ALA A 116 3.86 29.78 26.89
N PRO A 117 2.80 30.49 27.33
CA PRO A 117 2.90 31.92 27.60
C PRO A 117 4.03 32.14 28.60
N GLY A 118 4.98 33.01 28.23
CA GLY A 118 6.22 33.21 28.95
C GLY A 118 6.02 33.51 30.43
N SER A 119 6.84 32.85 31.26
CA SER A 119 7.25 33.42 32.53
C SER A 119 8.15 34.61 32.24
N VAL A 120 7.54 35.80 32.15
CA VAL A 120 8.26 37.04 32.38
C VAL A 120 8.66 37.01 33.86
N GLY A 121 9.95 36.79 34.10
CA GLY A 121 10.57 37.23 35.35
C GLY A 121 10.65 38.75 35.28
N ASP A 122 10.11 39.41 36.31
CA ASP A 122 10.87 40.22 37.27
C ASP A 122 9.95 40.60 38.44
#